data_AF-A0A1U8KHT0-F1
#
_entry.id   AF-A0A1U8KHT0-F1
#
_cell.length_a   1.000
_cell.length_b   1.000
_cell.length_c   1.000
_cell.angle_alpha   90.00
_cell.angle_beta   90.00
_cell.angle_gamma   90.00
#
_symmetry.space_group_name_H-M   'P 1'
#
loop_
_entity.id
_entity.type
_entity.pdbx_description
1 polymer ?
#
loop_
_entity_poly.entity_id
_entity_poly.type
_entity_poly.pdbx_seq_one_letter_code
_entity_poly.pdbx_strand_id
1 'polypeptide(L)'
;MDVLKNRHKTLRNLYKAVKNLLNQKGFNWDSTRQMVIAENKIWDEYIKVNPDVRPYRVKTIPYYDDLGIIYGDNSARKKVGSLKEHSGYVGHCSCKCLRCFERESVGKWKGSQGIEAQV
;
A
#
# COMPACT_ATOMS: atom_id res chain seq x y z
N MET A 1 -23.35 -17.64 16.39
CA MET A 1 -22.47 -16.44 16.47
C MET A 1 -21.01 -16.77 16.11
N ASP A 2 -20.72 -18.01 15.73
CA ASP A 2 -19.36 -18.57 15.70
C ASP A 2 -18.64 -18.40 14.36
N VAL A 3 -19.39 -18.24 13.27
CA VAL A 3 -18.83 -18.00 11.94
C VAL A 3 -18.03 -16.70 11.88
N LEU A 4 -18.56 -15.63 12.50
CA LEU A 4 -17.88 -14.32 12.56
C LEU A 4 -16.60 -14.41 13.40
N LYS A 5 -16.66 -15.08 14.56
CA LYS A 5 -15.49 -15.30 15.43
C LYS A 5 -14.41 -16.12 14.73
N ASN A 6 -14.80 -17.20 14.05
CA ASN A 6 -13.88 -18.07 13.32
C ASN A 6 -13.23 -17.32 12.15
N ARG A 7 -14.01 -16.57 11.36
CA ARG A 7 -13.49 -15.77 10.26
C ARG A 7 -12.50 -14.71 10.75
N HIS A 8 -12.83 -14.02 11.84
CA HIS A 8 -11.92 -13.06 12.46
C HIS A 8 -10.60 -13.72 12.90
N LYS A 9 -10.66 -14.89 13.53
CA LYS A 9 -9.47 -15.66 13.94
C LYS A 9 -8.59 -16.03 12.74
N THR A 10 -9.20 -16.51 11.65
CA THR A 10 -8.48 -16.85 10.42
C THR A 10 -7.78 -15.63 9.81
N LEU A 11 -8.48 -14.49 9.70
CA LEU A 11 -7.90 -13.25 9.17
C LEU A 11 -6.74 -12.75 10.04
N ARG A 12 -6.89 -12.80 11.37
CA ARG A 12 -5.82 -12.43 12.31
C ARG A 12 -4.59 -13.33 12.17
N ASN A 13 -4.79 -14.64 12.01
CA ASN A 13 -3.70 -15.58 11.84
C ASN A 13 -2.99 -15.40 10.50
N LEU A 14 -3.74 -15.16 9.43
CA LEU A 14 -3.20 -14.85 8.11
C LEU A 14 -2.33 -13.58 8.17
N TYR A 15 -2.84 -12.51 8.78
CA TYR A 15 -2.12 -11.26 8.97
C TYR A 15 -0.79 -11.49 9.70
N LYS A 16 -0.82 -12.21 10.83
CA LYS A 16 0.38 -12.54 11.60
C LYS A 16 1.39 -13.36 10.81
N ALA A 17 0.94 -14.34 10.04
CA ALA A 17 1.83 -15.18 9.24
C ALA A 17 2.59 -14.34 8.19
N VAL A 18 1.87 -13.47 7.48
CA VAL A 18 2.49 -12.56 6.49
C VAL A 18 3.41 -11.56 7.17
N LYS A 19 2.99 -10.94 8.28
CA LYS A 19 3.84 -10.02 9.05
C LYS A 19 5.14 -10.70 9.50
N ASN A 20 5.07 -11.94 9.95
CA ASN A 20 6.24 -12.71 10.36
C ASN A 20 7.18 -12.99 9.18
N LEU A 21 6.64 -13.30 7.99
CA LEU A 21 7.42 -13.46 6.76
C LEU A 21 8.13 -12.15 6.39
N LEU A 22 7.40 -11.03 6.39
CA LEU A 22 7.96 -9.71 6.06
C LEU A 22 8.99 -9.20 7.08
N ASN A 23 8.98 -9.75 8.29
CA ASN A 23 10.00 -9.46 9.31
C ASN A 23 11.31 -10.25 9.07
N GLN A 24 11.30 -11.23 8.15
CA GLN A 24 12.51 -11.95 7.76
C GLN A 24 13.28 -11.17 6.68
N LYS A 25 14.61 -11.29 6.70
CA LYS A 25 15.45 -10.66 5.68
C LYS A 25 15.16 -11.24 4.30
N GLY A 26 15.00 -10.37 3.31
CA GLY A 26 14.81 -10.74 1.91
C GLY A 26 13.37 -11.04 1.48
N PHE A 27 12.42 -11.01 2.42
CA PHE A 27 11.00 -11.00 2.10
C PHE A 27 10.50 -9.56 1.99
N ASN A 28 9.68 -9.31 0.98
CA ASN A 28 9.04 -8.03 0.73
C ASN A 28 7.56 -8.24 0.37
N TRP A 29 6.77 -7.18 0.48
CA TRP A 29 5.36 -7.17 0.09
C TRP A 29 5.19 -6.50 -1.26
N ASP A 30 4.52 -7.17 -2.19
CA ASP A 30 4.08 -6.58 -3.44
C ASP A 30 2.62 -6.14 -3.31
N SER A 31 2.38 -4.84 -3.15
CA SER A 31 1.03 -4.27 -3.06
C SER A 31 0.23 -4.37 -4.36
N THR A 32 0.89 -4.51 -5.52
CA THR A 32 0.20 -4.61 -6.82
C THR A 32 -0.39 -6.00 -6.99
N ARG A 33 0.41 -7.02 -6.68
CA ARG A 33 -0.03 -8.43 -6.74
C ARG A 33 -0.71 -8.90 -5.46
N GLN A 34 -0.63 -8.11 -4.39
CA GLN A 34 -1.06 -8.42 -3.03
C GLN A 34 -0.48 -9.76 -2.55
N MET A 35 0.84 -9.89 -2.65
CA MET A 35 1.59 -11.13 -2.41
C MET A 35 2.94 -10.88 -1.74
N VAL A 36 3.45 -11.91 -1.06
CA VAL A 36 4.81 -11.92 -0.54
C VAL A 36 5.79 -12.27 -1.66
N ILE A 37 6.79 -11.42 -1.86
CA ILE A 37 7.85 -11.62 -2.86
C ILE A 37 9.20 -11.82 -2.16
N ALA A 38 10.00 -12.77 -2.65
CA ALA A 38 11.36 -13.03 -2.22
C ALA A 38 12.09 -13.83 -3.31
N GLU A 39 13.41 -13.92 -3.23
CA GLU A 39 14.19 -14.79 -4.12
C GLU A 39 13.84 -16.27 -3.88
N ASN A 40 13.90 -17.09 -4.94
CA ASN A 40 13.61 -18.53 -4.85
C ASN A 40 14.48 -19.23 -3.80
N LYS A 41 15.76 -18.87 -3.69
CA LYS A 41 16.68 -19.42 -2.68
C LYS A 41 16.21 -19.15 -1.26
N ILE A 42 15.77 -17.91 -0.98
CA ILE A 42 15.26 -17.49 0.33
C ILE A 42 13.97 -18.25 0.66
N TRP A 43 13.07 -18.39 -0.31
CA TRP A 43 11.87 -19.23 -0.14
C TRP A 43 12.23 -20.68 0.18
N ASP A 44 13.15 -21.29 -0.58
CA ASP A 44 13.49 -22.70 -0.42
C ASP A 44 14.22 -22.98 0.91
N GLU A 45 15.10 -22.09 1.36
CA GLU A 45 15.73 -22.15 2.69
C GLU A 45 14.71 -21.98 3.81
N TYR A 46 13.78 -21.03 3.67
CA TYR A 46 12.78 -20.78 4.71
C TYR A 46 11.72 -21.89 4.79
N ILE A 47 11.31 -22.46 3.65
CA ILE A 47 10.35 -23.58 3.59
C ILE A 47 10.94 -24.87 4.19
N LYS A 48 12.25 -25.09 4.09
CA LYS A 48 12.91 -26.25 4.75
C LYS A 48 12.72 -26.23 6.26
N VAL A 49 12.73 -25.05 6.87
CA VAL A 49 12.54 -24.88 8.32
C VAL A 49 11.06 -24.78 8.68
N ASN A 50 10.25 -24.15 7.81
CA ASN A 50 8.82 -23.92 8.02
C ASN A 50 7.99 -24.34 6.79
N PRO A 51 7.63 -25.64 6.65
CA PRO A 51 6.89 -26.12 5.48
C PRO A 51 5.50 -25.49 5.34
N ASP A 52 4.91 -25.04 6.45
CA ASP A 52 3.57 -24.43 6.50
C ASP A 52 3.46 -23.11 5.73
N VAL A 53 4.60 -22.46 5.42
CA VAL A 53 4.60 -21.18 4.70
C VAL A 53 4.62 -21.36 3.17
N ARG A 54 4.79 -22.59 2.69
CA ARG A 54 4.83 -22.90 1.25
C ARG A 54 3.64 -22.32 0.45
N PRO A 55 2.39 -22.33 0.95
CA PRO A 55 1.27 -21.74 0.21
C PRO A 55 1.41 -20.23 -0.03
N TYR A 56 2.10 -19.51 0.85
CA TYR A 56 2.24 -18.04 0.77
C TYR A 56 3.11 -17.57 -0.41
N ARG A 57 3.87 -18.48 -1.03
CA ARG A 57 4.66 -18.20 -2.23
C ARG A 57 3.81 -17.87 -3.46
N VAL A 58 2.63 -18.48 -3.55
CA VAL A 58 1.72 -18.32 -4.70
C VAL A 58 0.36 -17.72 -4.33
N LYS A 59 0.10 -17.56 -3.03
CA LYS A 59 -1.19 -17.09 -2.53
C LYS A 59 -1.27 -15.57 -2.58
N THR A 60 -2.25 -15.07 -3.33
CA THR A 60 -2.73 -13.69 -3.22
C THR A 60 -3.50 -13.51 -1.93
N ILE A 61 -3.15 -12.48 -1.16
CA ILE A 61 -3.78 -12.13 0.11
C ILE A 61 -4.39 -10.74 -0.06
N PRO A 62 -5.63 -10.68 -0.60
CA PRO A 62 -6.31 -9.41 -0.72
C PRO A 62 -6.54 -8.83 0.67
N TYR A 63 -6.49 -7.50 0.76
CA TYR A 63 -6.73 -6.73 1.99
C TYR A 63 -5.64 -6.83 3.07
N TYR A 64 -4.44 -7.35 2.78
CA TYR A 64 -3.37 -7.39 3.79
C TYR A 64 -3.07 -6.00 4.38
N ASP A 65 -3.01 -4.97 3.52
CA ASP A 65 -2.77 -3.59 3.94
C ASP A 65 -3.89 -3.07 4.85
N ASP A 66 -5.16 -3.36 4.52
CA ASP A 66 -6.32 -3.02 5.35
C ASP A 66 -6.31 -3.75 6.70
N LEU A 67 -5.91 -5.03 6.70
CA LEU A 67 -5.73 -5.80 7.93
C LEU A 67 -4.64 -5.19 8.82
N GLY A 68 -3.60 -4.60 8.22
CA GLY A 68 -2.58 -3.84 8.94
C GLY A 68 -3.16 -2.63 9.68
N ILE A 69 -4.07 -1.90 9.04
CA ILE A 69 -4.79 -0.78 9.66
C ILE A 69 -5.67 -1.28 10.81
N ILE A 70 -6.45 -2.34 10.59
CA ILE A 70 -7.38 -2.90 11.58
C ILE A 70 -6.65 -3.45 12.82
N TYR A 71 -5.51 -4.13 12.62
CA TYR A 71 -4.73 -4.73 13.70
C TYR A 71 -3.66 -3.79 14.29
N GLY A 72 -3.63 -2.52 13.88
CA GLY A 72 -2.83 -1.47 14.51
C GLY A 72 -1.34 -1.50 14.16
N ASP A 73 -0.97 -1.97 12.96
CA ASP A 73 0.41 -1.94 12.50
C ASP A 73 0.75 -0.59 11.87
N ASN A 74 1.62 0.17 12.53
CA ASN A 74 1.93 1.54 12.17
C ASN A 74 2.69 1.67 10.83
N SER A 75 3.10 0.54 10.24
CA SER A 75 3.73 0.42 8.92
C SER A 75 2.75 0.61 7.75
N ALA A 76 1.43 0.45 7.95
CA ALA A 76 0.41 0.70 6.93
C ALA A 76 0.13 2.20 6.68
N ARG A 77 0.73 3.09 7.48
CA ARG A 77 0.58 4.55 7.34
C ARG A 77 1.50 5.09 6.23
N LYS A 78 1.41 4.57 5.01
CA LYS A 78 1.92 5.27 3.81
C LYS A 78 0.85 5.36 2.73
N LYS A 79 0.27 6.56 2.70
CA LYS A 79 -0.51 7.21 1.62
C LYS A 79 -1.80 6.48 1.21
N VAL A 80 -2.83 6.63 2.04
CA VAL A 80 -4.16 6.92 1.48
C VAL A 80 -4.04 8.29 0.79
N GLY A 81 -3.73 8.26 -0.50
CA GLY A 81 -3.99 9.38 -1.37
C GLY A 81 -5.51 9.57 -1.41
N SER A 82 -5.96 10.63 -0.74
CA SER A 82 -7.23 11.31 -0.99
C SER A 82 -8.47 10.40 -1.09
N LEU A 83 -9.07 10.12 0.06
CA LEU A 83 -10.54 10.18 0.11
C LEU A 83 -10.91 11.58 -0.37
N LYS A 84 -11.46 11.70 -1.58
CA LYS A 84 -12.23 12.88 -1.94
C LYS A 84 -13.46 12.84 -1.05
N GLU A 85 -13.39 13.60 0.03
CA GLU A 85 -14.53 13.89 0.88
C GLU A 85 -15.53 14.68 0.02
N HIS A 86 -16.47 13.97 -0.60
CA HIS A 86 -17.65 14.58 -1.20
C HIS A 86 -18.66 14.84 -0.08
N SER A 87 -18.32 15.79 0.80
CA SER A 87 -19.27 16.39 1.72
C SER A 87 -19.93 17.57 1.02
N GLY A 88 -20.95 17.25 0.23
CA GLY A 88 -21.89 18.24 -0.25
C GLY A 88 -22.87 18.58 0.86
N TYR A 89 -22.58 19.60 1.67
CA TYR A 89 -23.56 20.54 2.20
C TYR A 89 -22.90 21.91 2.33
N VAL A 90 -23.38 22.82 1.48
CA VAL A 90 -23.01 24.23 1.37
C VAL A 90 -23.37 24.97 2.66
N GLY A 91 -22.44 25.00 3.61
CA GLY A 91 -22.41 26.02 4.64
C GLY A 91 -21.96 27.33 4.01
N HIS A 92 -22.92 28.16 3.61
CA HIS A 92 -22.70 29.56 3.25
C HIS A 92 -22.01 30.27 4.43
N CYS A 93 -20.70 30.48 4.38
CA CYS A 93 -20.03 31.42 5.26
C CYS A 93 -20.03 32.79 4.57
N SER A 94 -20.83 33.71 5.09
CA SER A 94 -20.89 35.12 4.72
C SER A 94 -19.62 35.91 5.11
N CYS A 95 -18.47 35.24 5.21
CA CYS A 95 -17.22 35.82 5.67
C CYS A 95 -16.37 36.23 4.46
N LYS A 96 -16.39 37.53 4.12
CA LYS A 96 -15.52 38.18 3.12
C LYS A 96 -14.06 38.20 3.63
N CYS A 97 -13.31 37.09 3.52
CA CYS A 97 -11.87 37.06 3.83
C CYS A 97 -11.04 36.84 2.56
N LEU A 98 -9.97 37.61 2.40
CA LEU A 98 -9.40 38.10 1.14
C LEU A 98 -8.49 37.13 0.34
N ARG A 99 -8.73 35.82 0.32
CA ARG A 99 -7.72 34.87 -0.25
C ARG A 99 -8.22 33.88 -1.30
N CYS A 100 -9.16 34.30 -2.15
CA CYS A 100 -9.55 33.60 -3.40
C CYS A 100 -9.10 34.33 -4.68
N PHE A 101 -8.03 35.11 -4.61
CA PHE A 101 -7.40 35.78 -5.76
C PHE A 101 -5.94 35.29 -5.73
N GLU A 102 -5.39 34.52 -6.66
CA GLU A 102 -5.46 34.61 -8.11
C GLU A 102 -4.91 33.33 -8.77
N ARG A 103 -5.23 33.19 -10.05
CA ARG A 103 -4.98 32.12 -11.01
C ARG A 103 -3.54 32.19 -11.54
N GLU A 104 -3.12 31.15 -12.28
CA GLU A 104 -1.92 31.06 -13.14
C GLU A 104 -0.62 30.62 -12.44
N SER A 105 -0.05 29.47 -12.76
CA SER A 105 0.85 29.40 -13.92
C SER A 105 1.06 27.97 -14.42
N VAL A 106 0.85 27.80 -15.72
CA VAL A 106 1.26 26.66 -16.54
C VAL A 106 2.70 26.95 -17.01
N GLY A 107 3.65 26.02 -16.86
CA GLY A 107 5.00 26.18 -17.41
C GLY A 107 5.93 25.02 -17.03
N LYS A 108 6.01 23.97 -17.85
CA LYS A 108 7.00 23.77 -18.93
C LYS A 108 8.24 23.01 -18.44
N TRP A 109 8.17 21.69 -18.57
CA TRP A 109 9.32 20.80 -18.53
C TRP A 109 9.98 20.78 -19.92
N LYS A 110 11.28 21.04 -20.01
CA LYS A 110 12.09 20.83 -21.21
C LYS A 110 13.32 20.02 -20.80
N GLY A 111 13.31 18.75 -21.18
CA GLY A 111 14.47 17.87 -21.19
C GLY A 111 14.92 17.59 -22.62
N SER A 112 16.23 17.68 -22.82
CA SER A 112 17.11 16.83 -23.64
C SER A 112 17.13 16.88 -25.18
N GLN A 113 18.40 16.99 -25.66
CA GLN A 113 19.06 16.45 -26.86
C GLN A 113 19.03 17.21 -28.22
N GLY A 114 20.22 17.74 -28.56
CA GLY A 114 21.04 17.37 -29.73
C GLY A 114 20.63 17.84 -31.13
N ILE A 115 21.41 18.72 -31.78
CA ILE A 115 22.42 18.47 -32.84
C ILE A 115 22.92 19.79 -33.45
N GLU A 116 24.17 19.79 -33.94
CA GLU A 116 24.94 20.87 -34.57
C GLU A 116 24.33 21.45 -35.85
N ALA A 117 24.64 22.73 -36.10
CA ALA A 117 25.04 23.23 -37.42
C ALA A 117 25.79 24.56 -37.24
N GLN A 118 27.11 24.54 -37.40
CA GLN A 118 27.92 25.74 -37.66
C GLN A 118 28.03 25.93 -39.17
N VAL A 119 27.78 27.16 -39.62
CA VAL A 119 28.19 27.69 -40.93
C VAL A 119 29.52 28.42 -40.77
#